data_AF-A0A6V7IXL2-F1
#
_entry.id   AF-A0A6V7IXL2-F1
#
_cell.length_a   1.000
_cell.length_b   1.000
_cell.length_c   1.000
_cell.angle_alpha   90.00
_cell.angle_beta   90.00
_cell.angle_gamma   90.00
#
_symmetry.space_group_name_H-M   'P 1'
#
loop_
_entity.id
_entity.type
_entity.pdbx_description
1 polymer ?
#
loop_
_entity_poly.entity_id
_entity_poly.type
_entity_poly.pdbx_seq_one_letter_code
_entity_poly.pdbx_strand_id
1 'polypeptide(L)'
;DHDSSESETENTIMEDEIVTSEKFLLLIDQLTVDQKHHLSIKDIGIILERLSSKILDVERLDRESESEECYNWTIKAIIRGDVLRELGVIYNGNYYAISEHPGYKEESEENNEDNEEEEEDRL
;
A
#
# COMPACT_ATOMS: atom_id res chain seq x y z
N ASP A 1 -35.92 46.28 -12.11
CA ASP A 1 -35.37 45.54 -13.26
C ASP A 1 -33.91 45.21 -13.02
N HIS A 2 -33.63 43.90 -13.01
CA HIS A 2 -32.36 43.19 -13.27
C HIS A 2 -31.09 43.62 -12.51
N ASP A 3 -30.29 42.73 -11.93
CA ASP A 3 -30.33 41.27 -11.83
C ASP A 3 -29.36 40.89 -10.69
N SER A 4 -29.72 39.86 -9.92
CA SER A 4 -28.84 39.28 -8.91
C SER A 4 -27.80 38.43 -9.62
N SER A 5 -26.53 38.83 -9.60
CA SER A 5 -25.44 37.96 -10.07
C SER A 5 -25.13 36.92 -9.00
N GLU A 6 -25.87 35.81 -9.02
CA GLU A 6 -25.47 34.57 -8.35
C GLU A 6 -24.22 34.04 -9.08
N SER A 7 -23.03 34.23 -8.50
CA SER A 7 -21.85 33.52 -8.99
C SER A 7 -21.97 32.07 -8.53
N GLU A 8 -22.39 31.20 -9.44
CA GLU A 8 -22.21 29.77 -9.31
C GLU A 8 -20.71 29.51 -9.18
N THR A 9 -20.24 29.27 -7.96
CA THR A 9 -18.93 28.67 -7.75
C THR A 9 -19.10 27.23 -8.15
N GLU A 10 -18.94 26.98 -9.45
CA GLU A 10 -18.67 25.66 -9.98
C GLU A 10 -17.36 25.21 -9.31
N ASN A 11 -17.48 24.55 -8.15
CA ASN A 11 -16.42 23.71 -7.62
C ASN A 11 -16.29 22.55 -8.61
N THR A 12 -15.67 22.81 -9.76
CA THR A 12 -14.96 21.79 -10.51
C THR A 12 -13.85 21.33 -9.59
N ILE A 13 -14.20 20.42 -8.66
CA ILE A 13 -13.24 19.47 -8.12
C ILE A 13 -12.86 18.69 -9.38
N MET A 14 -11.88 19.21 -10.12
CA MET A 14 -11.05 18.38 -10.97
C MET A 14 -10.72 17.20 -10.07
N GLU A 15 -11.10 16.00 -10.50
CA GLU A 15 -10.59 14.77 -9.91
C GLU A 15 -9.07 14.92 -9.98
N ASP A 16 -8.47 15.47 -8.91
CA ASP A 16 -7.04 15.44 -8.70
C ASP A 16 -6.69 13.98 -8.93
N GLU A 17 -5.93 13.68 -9.99
CA GLU A 17 -5.43 12.34 -10.24
C GLU A 17 -4.84 11.88 -8.91
N ILE A 18 -5.54 10.97 -8.23
CA ILE A 18 -5.14 10.52 -6.92
C ILE A 18 -3.82 9.82 -7.19
N VAL A 19 -2.72 10.45 -6.78
CA VAL A 19 -1.41 9.84 -6.91
C VAL A 19 -1.48 8.50 -6.20
N THR A 20 -1.19 7.44 -6.94
CA THR A 20 -1.16 6.07 -6.41
C THR A 20 0.15 5.42 -6.78
N SER A 21 0.62 4.55 -5.89
CA SER A 21 1.80 3.73 -6.14
C SER A 21 1.51 2.29 -5.76
N GLU A 22 2.17 1.36 -6.45
CA GLU A 22 2.21 -0.04 -6.05
C GLU A 22 3.31 -0.21 -5.01
N LYS A 23 3.00 -0.88 -3.90
CA LYS A 23 3.97 -1.16 -2.83
C LYS A 23 3.86 -2.59 -2.33
N PHE A 24 4.97 -3.09 -1.83
CA PHE A 24 4.99 -4.24 -0.93
C PHE A 24 4.93 -3.74 0.51
N LEU A 25 3.95 -4.22 1.25
CA LEU A 25 3.72 -3.87 2.65
C LEU A 25 3.97 -5.10 3.53
N LEU A 26 4.28 -4.86 4.80
CA LEU A 26 4.53 -5.87 5.80
C LEU A 26 3.58 -5.68 6.98
N LEU A 27 2.93 -6.77 7.39
CA LEU A 27 2.28 -6.91 8.68
C LEU A 27 2.93 -8.08 9.43
N ILE A 28 3.34 -7.85 10.68
CA ILE A 28 3.91 -8.89 11.54
C ILE A 28 2.80 -9.41 12.46
N ASP A 29 2.49 -10.69 12.34
CA ASP A 29 1.54 -11.44 13.16
C ASP A 29 2.31 -12.19 14.26
N GLN A 30 2.56 -11.47 15.34
CA GLN A 30 3.25 -11.98 16.52
C GLN A 30 2.23 -12.35 17.60
N LEU A 31 2.24 -13.60 18.06
CA LEU A 31 1.41 -14.01 19.19
C LEU A 31 1.83 -13.26 20.45
N THR A 32 0.83 -12.90 21.25
CA THR A 32 1.02 -12.29 22.56
C THR A 32 0.45 -13.22 23.63
N VAL A 33 0.64 -12.87 24.91
CA VAL A 33 0.08 -13.64 26.03
C VAL A 33 -1.45 -13.76 25.92
N ASP A 34 -2.11 -12.70 25.42
CA ASP A 34 -3.56 -12.62 25.29
C ASP A 34 -4.06 -13.12 23.93
N GLN A 35 -3.22 -13.10 22.90
CA GLN A 35 -3.53 -13.62 21.56
C GLN A 35 -2.89 -14.99 21.34
N LYS A 36 -3.69 -16.05 21.49
CA LYS A 36 -3.23 -17.45 21.32
C LYS A 36 -3.33 -17.98 19.89
N HIS A 37 -3.90 -17.20 18.98
CA HIS A 37 -4.14 -17.61 17.60
C HIS A 37 -3.62 -16.55 16.64
N HIS A 38 -2.94 -17.02 15.61
CA HIS A 38 -2.48 -16.22 14.49
C HIS A 38 -3.66 -15.70 13.68
N LEU A 39 -3.46 -14.58 13.00
CA LEU A 39 -4.40 -14.02 12.05
C LEU A 39 -4.65 -15.02 10.91
N SER A 40 -5.92 -15.19 10.58
CA SER A 40 -6.34 -15.86 9.35
C SER A 40 -6.37 -14.86 8.20
N ILE A 41 -6.45 -15.38 6.97
CA ILE A 41 -6.65 -14.53 5.78
C ILE A 41 -7.89 -13.63 5.88
N LYS A 42 -8.94 -14.08 6.59
CA LYS A 42 -10.15 -13.27 6.82
C LYS A 42 -9.88 -12.10 7.75
N ASP A 43 -9.08 -12.32 8.79
CA ASP A 43 -8.69 -11.27 9.73
C ASP A 43 -7.85 -10.20 9.03
N ILE A 44 -6.91 -10.62 8.18
CA ILE A 44 -6.14 -9.72 7.32
C ILE A 44 -7.06 -8.89 6.42
N GLY A 45 -8.06 -9.51 5.79
CA GLY A 45 -9.05 -8.80 4.99
C GLY A 45 -9.79 -7.70 5.78
N ILE A 46 -10.25 -7.99 6.99
CA ILE A 46 -10.93 -6.99 7.85
C ILE A 46 -9.97 -5.86 8.26
N ILE A 47 -8.71 -6.19 8.58
CA ILE A 47 -7.67 -5.21 8.90
C ILE A 47 -7.44 -4.26 7.71
N LEU A 48 -7.31 -4.80 6.50
CA LEU A 48 -7.09 -4.02 5.28
C LEU A 48 -8.30 -3.16 4.92
N GLU A 49 -9.52 -3.65 5.10
CA GLU A 49 -10.76 -2.88 4.88
C GLU A 49 -10.82 -1.63 5.78
N ARG A 50 -10.37 -1.74 7.04
CA ARG A 50 -10.28 -0.60 7.97
C ARG A 50 -9.24 0.44 7.54
N LEU A 51 -8.30 0.06 6.68
CA LEU A 51 -7.23 0.91 6.14
C LEU A 51 -7.50 1.38 4.71
N SER A 52 -8.73 1.21 4.21
CA SER A 52 -9.17 1.55 2.84
C SER A 52 -8.98 3.03 2.44
N SER A 53 -8.81 3.93 3.41
CA SER A 53 -8.43 5.33 3.15
C SER A 53 -7.01 5.49 2.59
N LYS A 54 -6.17 4.46 2.69
CA LYS A 54 -4.77 4.47 2.25
C LYS A 54 -4.43 3.28 1.35
N ILE A 55 -4.94 2.10 1.64
CA ILE A 55 -4.74 0.90 0.83
C ILE A 55 -5.98 0.72 -0.04
N LEU A 56 -5.83 0.92 -1.36
CA LEU A 56 -6.95 0.98 -2.29
C LEU A 56 -7.28 -0.38 -2.90
N ASP A 57 -6.25 -1.17 -3.20
CA ASP A 57 -6.39 -2.51 -3.74
C ASP A 57 -5.28 -3.43 -3.25
N VAL A 58 -5.53 -4.73 -3.24
CA VAL A 58 -4.60 -5.77 -2.78
C VAL A 58 -4.51 -6.83 -3.87
N GLU A 59 -3.37 -6.87 -4.55
CA GLU A 59 -3.14 -7.79 -5.66
C GLU A 59 -2.72 -9.17 -5.17
N ARG A 60 -1.89 -9.20 -4.12
CA ARG A 60 -1.30 -10.43 -3.60
C ARG A 60 -1.12 -10.37 -2.09
N LEU A 61 -1.30 -11.52 -1.47
CA LEU A 61 -1.08 -11.72 -0.05
C LEU A 61 -0.32 -13.04 0.15
N ASP A 62 0.87 -12.95 0.70
CA ASP A 62 1.71 -14.11 1.03
C ASP A 62 1.96 -14.17 2.53
N ARG A 63 2.03 -15.39 3.07
CA ARG A 63 2.33 -15.65 4.48
C ARG A 63 3.61 -16.45 4.60
N GLU A 64 4.55 -15.93 5.36
CA GLU A 64 5.83 -16.57 5.64
C GLU A 64 5.99 -16.82 7.15
N SER A 65 6.52 -17.98 7.52
CA SER A 65 6.77 -18.33 8.92
C SER A 65 8.18 -17.92 9.30
N GLU A 66 8.31 -17.00 10.27
CA GLU A 66 9.59 -16.75 10.92
C GLU A 66 9.80 -17.71 12.11
N SER A 67 8.73 -18.02 12.84
CA SER A 67 8.71 -19.01 13.92
C SER A 67 7.29 -19.55 14.15
N GLU A 68 7.11 -20.42 15.15
CA GLU A 68 5.78 -20.88 15.57
C GLU A 68 4.90 -19.75 16.15
N GLU A 69 5.54 -18.69 16.66
CA GLU A 69 4.87 -17.56 17.31
C GLU A 69 4.85 -16.29 16.44
N CYS A 70 5.51 -16.30 15.28
CA CYS A 70 5.62 -15.14 14.39
C CYS A 70 5.43 -15.53 12.92
N TYR A 71 4.46 -14.88 12.27
CA TYR A 71 4.31 -14.91 10.81
C TYR A 71 4.42 -13.50 10.23
N ASN A 72 5.01 -13.42 9.04
CA ASN A 72 5.00 -12.22 8.24
C ASN A 72 3.95 -12.34 7.15
N TRP A 73 3.14 -11.29 7.00
CA TRP A 73 2.23 -11.12 5.89
C TRP A 73 2.80 -10.07 4.95
N THR A 74 3.21 -10.52 3.76
CA THR A 74 3.66 -9.65 2.67
C THR A 74 2.47 -9.34 1.78
N ILE A 75 2.20 -8.06 1.56
CA ILE A 75 1.00 -7.56 0.90
C ILE A 75 1.42 -6.72 -0.29
N LYS A 76 1.14 -7.16 -1.52
CA LYS A 76 1.30 -6.33 -2.72
C LYS A 76 0.02 -5.54 -2.92
N ALA A 77 0.10 -4.22 -2.83
CA ALA A 77 -1.07 -3.36 -2.78
C ALA A 77 -0.88 -2.04 -3.54
N ILE A 78 -1.99 -1.52 -4.05
CA ILE A 78 -2.06 -0.15 -4.56
C ILE A 78 -2.40 0.76 -3.39
N ILE A 79 -1.55 1.75 -3.13
CA ILE A 79 -1.75 2.73 -2.06
C ILE A 79 -2.03 4.12 -2.62
N ARG A 80 -2.64 4.96 -1.80
CA ARG A 80 -2.77 6.41 -2.05
C ARG A 80 -1.51 7.15 -1.61
N GLY A 81 -0.86 7.81 -2.56
CA GLY A 81 0.42 8.52 -2.46
C GLY A 81 1.62 7.64 -2.82
N ASP A 82 2.81 8.23 -2.80
CA ASP A 82 4.06 7.54 -3.16
C ASP A 82 4.70 6.78 -2.00
N VAL A 83 4.30 7.08 -0.76
CA VAL A 83 4.91 6.50 0.45
C VAL A 83 3.82 6.15 1.47
N LEU A 84 3.93 4.98 2.08
CA LEU A 84 3.13 4.56 3.22
C LEU A 84 3.92 4.74 4.52
N ARG A 85 3.60 5.79 5.28
CA ARG A 85 3.96 5.82 6.70
C ARG A 85 3.23 4.69 7.44
N GLU A 86 3.85 4.14 8.48
CA GLU A 86 3.26 3.07 9.29
C GLU A 86 1.81 3.38 9.67
N LEU A 87 0.92 2.43 9.38
CA LEU A 87 -0.51 2.49 9.66
C LEU A 87 -0.87 1.54 10.79
N GLY A 88 -1.33 2.10 11.89
CA GLY A 88 -1.83 1.34 13.04
C GLY A 88 -3.34 1.08 12.97
N VAL A 89 -3.75 -0.13 13.32
CA VAL A 89 -5.16 -0.50 13.46
C VAL A 89 -5.38 -1.36 14.70
N ILE A 90 -6.49 -1.13 15.40
CA ILE A 90 -6.93 -2.00 16.50
C ILE A 90 -7.88 -3.05 15.94
N TYR A 91 -7.60 -4.32 16.16
CA TYR A 91 -8.46 -5.45 15.78
C TYR A 91 -8.47 -6.50 16.90
N ASN A 92 -9.67 -6.96 17.30
CA ASN A 92 -9.87 -7.90 18.42
C ASN A 92 -9.12 -7.52 19.72
N GLY A 93 -8.97 -6.23 19.99
CA GLY A 93 -8.29 -5.72 21.19
C GLY A 93 -6.76 -5.63 21.08
N ASN A 94 -6.17 -6.06 19.98
CA ASN A 94 -4.74 -5.95 19.70
C ASN A 94 -4.45 -4.82 18.71
N TYR A 95 -3.26 -4.22 18.82
CA TYR A 95 -2.74 -3.25 17.86
C TYR A 95 -1.90 -3.96 16.81
N TYR A 96 -2.23 -3.76 15.55
CA TYR A 96 -1.45 -4.22 14.40
C TYR A 96 -0.94 -3.02 13.62
N ALA A 97 0.28 -3.12 13.11
CA ALA A 97 0.89 -2.12 12.26
C ALA A 97 1.14 -2.70 10.86
N ILE A 98 0.90 -1.88 9.84
CA ILE A 98 1.31 -2.14 8.46
C ILE A 98 2.29 -1.05 8.06
N SER A 99 3.45 -1.46 7.54
CA SER A 99 4.49 -0.56 7.04
C SER A 99 4.98 -1.03 5.67
N GLU A 100 5.77 -0.22 4.98
CA GLU A 100 6.44 -0.68 3.77
C GLU A 100 7.40 -1.83 4.09
N HIS A 101 7.44 -2.82 3.21
CA HIS A 101 8.24 -4.01 3.42
C HIS A 101 9.73 -3.67 3.20
N PRO A 102 10.60 -3.86 4.21
CA PRO A 102 11.99 -3.41 4.14
C PRO A 102 12.83 -4.15 3.09
N GLY A 103 12.42 -5.36 2.72
CA GLY A 103 13.05 -6.19 1.68
C GLY A 103 12.63 -5.91 0.24
N TYR A 104 11.64 -5.05 0.00
CA TYR A 104 11.13 -4.70 -1.34
C TYR A 104 11.23 -3.20 -1.57
N LYS A 105 12.43 -2.63 -1.35
CA LYS A 105 12.69 -1.25 -1.76
C LYS A 105 12.48 -1.17 -3.27
N GLU A 106 11.77 -0.14 -3.69
CA GLU A 106 11.57 0.22 -5.09
C GLU A 106 12.86 0.07 -5.90
N GLU A 107 12.98 -1.01 -6.69
CA GLU A 107 13.95 -1.11 -7.79
C GLU A 107 13.50 -0.22 -8.97
N SER A 108 12.90 0.94 -8.70
CA SER A 108 12.54 1.94 -9.68
C SER A 108 13.61 3.03 -9.65
N GLU A 109 14.77 2.75 -10.26
CA GLU A 109 15.63 3.75 -10.94
C GLU A 109 16.91 3.20 -11.60
N GLU A 110 17.23 1.89 -11.61
CA GLU A 110 18.52 1.41 -12.18
C GLU A 110 18.43 0.45 -13.40
N ASN A 111 17.25 0.10 -13.92
CA ASN A 111 17.13 -0.82 -15.09
C ASN A 111 16.80 -0.14 -16.43
N ASN A 112 16.99 1.18 -16.56
CA ASN A 112 16.73 1.94 -17.80
C ASN A 112 17.99 2.57 -18.44
N GLU A 113 19.19 2.06 -18.18
CA GLU A 113 20.40 2.44 -18.91
C GLU A 113 21.18 1.18 -19.29
N ASP A 114 20.77 0.45 -20.34
CA ASP A 114 21.67 -0.47 -21.08
C ASP A 114 20.97 -1.05 -22.32
N ASN A 115 20.37 -0.18 -23.14
CA ASN A 115 20.04 -0.55 -24.51
C ASN A 115 20.14 0.66 -25.44
N GLU A 116 21.30 1.34 -25.43
CA GLU A 116 21.70 2.20 -26.55
C GLU A 116 22.31 1.30 -27.64
N GLU A 117 21.47 1.13 -28.65
CA GLU A 117 21.63 0.56 -29.99
C GLU A 117 23.06 0.47 -30.54
N GLU A 118 23.41 -0.75 -30.95
CA GLU A 118 24.43 -1.03 -31.96
C GLU A 118 24.07 -0.31 -33.28
N GLU A 119 24.73 0.81 -33.60
CA GLU A 119 24.69 1.36 -34.96
C GLU A 119 26.08 1.33 -35.59
N GLU A 120 26.07 0.84 -36.84
CA GLU A 120 27.19 0.50 -37.69
C GLU A 120 28.15 1.67 -37.92
N ASP A 121 29.46 1.40 -37.86
CA ASP A 121 30.42 2.19 -38.62
C ASP A 121 31.24 1.27 -39.54
N ARG A 122 30.63 0.95 -40.70
CA ARG A 122 31.35 0.55 -41.90
C ARG A 122 31.63 1.81 -42.72
N LEU A 123 32.91 2.21 -42.79
CA LEU A 123 33.50 2.92 -43.93
C LEU A 123 35.00 2.70 -44.00
#